data_AF-A0A9Q0P8I1-F1
#
_entry.id   AF-A0A9Q0P8I1-F1
#
_cell.length_a   1.000
_cell.length_b   1.000
_cell.length_c   1.000
_cell.angle_alpha   90.00
_cell.angle_beta   90.00
_cell.angle_gamma   90.00
#
_symmetry.space_group_name_H-M   'P 1'
#
loop_
_entity.id
_entity.type
_entity.pdbx_description
1 polymer ?
#
loop_
_entity_poly.entity_id
_entity_poly.type
_entity_poly.pdbx_seq_one_letter_code
_entity_poly.pdbx_strand_id
1 'polypeptide(L)'
;MATPTPNALAMRGAITPEQYNLLRWEKDIEERNRPLTDEELDAMFPQEGYKILEPPASYVPIRTPARKLLATPTPMGTPLYSIPDENRGQQFDLGQEPPAGLPFMKPEDYQYFGALLNEEDEEELSPEEQKERKIMKLLLKVKNGTPPQRKTALRQLTDKAREFGAGPLFNRILPLLMQPTLEDQERHLLVKVIDRVLYKLDELVRPYVHKILVVIEPLLIDEDYYARVEGREIISNLSKAAGLATMIAAMRPDIDNIDEYVRNTTARAFSVVASALGIPALLPFLKAVCQSKKSWQARHTGIKIVQQIAILIGCAVLPHLRSLVEIIEHGLNDENQKVRTITALSLAALAEAAAPYGIESF
;
A
#
# COMPACT_ATOMS: atom_id res chain seq x y z
N MET A 1 19.32 63.85 -43.16
CA MET A 1 18.04 63.31 -42.68
C MET A 1 17.68 62.11 -43.54
N ALA A 2 17.60 60.93 -42.93
CA ALA A 2 16.97 59.74 -43.49
C ALA A 2 16.26 59.04 -42.33
N THR A 3 14.95 58.90 -42.42
CA THR A 3 14.08 58.27 -41.42
C THR A 3 14.24 56.75 -41.44
N PRO A 4 14.38 56.08 -40.28
CA PRO A 4 14.37 54.61 -40.23
C PRO A 4 12.94 54.08 -40.36
N THR A 5 12.83 52.90 -40.96
CA THR A 5 11.59 52.18 -41.29
C THR A 5 10.85 51.67 -40.05
N PRO A 6 9.50 51.65 -40.05
CA PRO A 6 8.69 51.30 -38.88
C PRO A 6 8.51 49.78 -38.75
N ASN A 7 9.62 49.04 -38.58
CA ASN A 7 9.54 47.61 -38.24
C ASN A 7 10.62 47.13 -37.24
N ALA A 8 11.36 48.04 -36.61
CA ALA A 8 12.38 47.71 -35.62
C ALA A 8 11.95 47.94 -34.15
N LEU A 9 10.65 48.14 -33.87
CA LEU A 9 10.16 48.43 -32.51
C LEU A 9 9.05 47.49 -31.99
N ALA A 10 8.73 46.39 -32.68
CA ALA A 10 7.59 45.53 -32.34
C ALA A 10 7.95 44.08 -31.93
N MET A 11 9.09 43.86 -31.27
CA MET A 11 9.49 42.53 -30.72
C MET A 11 10.10 42.64 -29.31
N ARG A 12 9.52 43.46 -28.43
CA ARG A 12 9.60 43.25 -26.96
C ARG A 12 8.30 42.61 -26.49
N GLY A 13 8.08 41.36 -26.90
CA GLY A 13 7.02 40.52 -26.36
C GLY A 13 7.42 40.05 -24.96
N ALA A 14 6.51 40.20 -24.00
CA ALA A 14 6.67 39.69 -22.64
C ALA A 14 6.95 38.18 -22.66
N ILE A 15 8.03 37.76 -22.01
CA ILE A 15 8.37 36.35 -21.79
C ILE A 15 7.23 35.71 -20.99
N THR A 16 6.64 34.63 -21.51
CA THR A 16 5.59 33.89 -20.79
C THR A 16 6.16 33.20 -19.54
N PRO A 17 5.39 32.99 -18.46
CA PRO A 17 5.89 32.35 -17.23
C PRO A 17 6.50 30.96 -17.45
N GLU A 18 5.98 30.19 -18.42
CA GLU A 18 6.54 28.88 -18.79
C GLU A 18 7.89 29.00 -19.50
N GLN A 19 8.05 29.98 -20.42
CA GLN A 19 9.33 30.25 -21.07
C GLN A 19 10.38 30.75 -20.07
N TYR A 20 9.97 31.52 -19.05
CA TYR A 20 10.87 31.96 -17.98
C TYR A 20 11.37 30.78 -17.13
N ASN A 21 10.49 29.83 -16.79
CA ASN A 21 10.87 28.63 -16.04
C ASN A 21 11.78 27.70 -16.85
N LEU A 22 11.53 27.54 -18.15
CA LEU A 22 12.41 26.79 -19.07
C LEU A 22 13.80 27.41 -19.15
N LEU A 23 13.91 28.73 -19.34
CA LEU A 23 15.21 29.41 -19.34
C LEU A 23 15.95 29.29 -17.98
N ARG A 24 15.21 29.31 -16.88
CA ARG A 24 15.78 29.12 -15.54
C ARG A 24 16.34 27.71 -15.36
N TRP A 25 15.61 26.68 -15.79
CA TRP A 25 16.09 25.31 -15.77
C TRP A 25 17.28 25.08 -16.71
N GLU A 26 17.26 25.65 -17.93
CA GLU A 26 18.41 25.59 -18.83
C GLU A 26 19.65 26.20 -18.18
N LYS A 27 19.50 27.35 -17.52
CA LYS A 27 20.59 28.03 -16.83
C LYS A 27 21.10 27.24 -15.62
N ASP A 28 20.22 26.67 -14.80
CA ASP A 28 20.60 25.81 -13.67
C ASP A 28 21.36 24.56 -14.14
N ILE A 29 20.92 23.95 -15.25
CA ILE A 29 21.58 22.78 -15.85
C ILE A 29 22.97 23.18 -16.38
N GLU A 30 23.09 24.34 -17.03
CA GLU A 30 24.36 24.84 -17.56
C GLU A 30 25.34 25.22 -16.44
N GLU A 31 24.87 25.84 -15.36
CA GLU A 31 25.69 26.15 -14.19
C GLU A 31 26.18 24.88 -13.47
N ARG A 32 25.33 23.86 -13.34
CA ARG A 32 25.70 22.57 -12.72
C ARG A 32 26.65 21.74 -13.58
N ASN A 33 26.56 21.87 -14.90
CA ASN A 33 27.38 21.11 -15.84
C ASN A 33 28.58 21.92 -16.37
N ARG A 34 28.87 23.09 -15.78
CA ARG A 34 30.03 23.88 -16.17
C ARG A 34 31.32 23.10 -15.83
N PRO A 35 32.35 23.15 -16.68
CA PRO A 35 33.66 22.61 -16.32
C PRO A 35 34.23 23.41 -15.14
N LEU A 36 34.68 22.70 -14.10
CA LEU A 36 35.39 23.28 -12.96
C LEU A 36 36.87 23.48 -13.29
N THR A 37 37.47 24.53 -12.76
CA THR A 37 38.93 24.74 -12.86
C THR A 37 39.68 23.93 -11.80
N ASP A 38 40.97 23.69 -12.03
CA ASP A 38 41.82 22.97 -11.07
C ASP A 38 41.87 23.70 -9.71
N GLU A 39 41.89 25.03 -9.70
CA GLU A 39 41.84 25.85 -8.49
C GLU A 39 40.52 25.68 -7.70
N GLU A 40 39.39 25.53 -8.41
CA GLU A 40 38.09 25.27 -7.79
C GLU A 40 38.02 23.84 -7.23
N LEU A 41 38.61 22.87 -7.91
CA LEU A 41 38.68 21.48 -7.47
C LEU A 41 39.57 21.33 -6.23
N ASP A 42 40.74 21.98 -6.21
CA ASP A 42 41.68 21.95 -5.08
C ASP A 42 41.08 22.58 -3.80
N ALA A 43 40.15 23.51 -3.93
CA ALA A 43 39.41 24.08 -2.81
C ALA A 43 38.31 23.14 -2.27
N MET A 44 37.80 22.22 -3.10
CA MET A 44 36.76 21.25 -2.72
C MET A 44 37.32 19.96 -2.12
N PHE A 45 38.54 19.56 -2.49
CA PHE A 45 39.14 18.31 -2.03
C PHE A 45 40.06 18.48 -0.80
N PRO A 46 40.13 17.48 0.10
CA PRO A 46 41.09 17.47 1.20
C PRO A 46 42.54 17.45 0.68
N GLN A 47 43.40 18.33 1.22
CA GLN A 47 44.79 18.47 0.77
C GLN A 47 45.70 17.30 1.15
N GLU A 48 45.29 16.44 2.09
CA GLU A 48 46.06 15.28 2.54
C GLU A 48 45.33 13.97 2.20
N GLY A 49 46.07 12.97 1.69
CA GLY A 49 45.58 11.60 1.48
C GLY A 49 45.19 11.22 0.04
N TYR A 50 45.25 12.15 -0.92
CA TYR A 50 44.92 11.89 -2.32
C TYR A 50 46.13 12.12 -3.24
N LYS A 51 46.27 11.30 -4.29
CA LYS A 51 47.29 11.43 -5.33
C LYS A 51 46.60 11.64 -6.68
N ILE A 52 46.87 12.78 -7.32
CA ILE A 52 46.41 13.05 -8.68
C ILE A 52 47.11 12.07 -9.63
N LEU A 53 46.32 11.34 -10.43
CA LEU A 53 46.83 10.41 -11.44
C LEU A 53 46.82 11.07 -12.82
N GLU A 54 47.83 10.75 -13.62
CA GLU A 54 47.86 11.17 -15.03
C GLU A 54 46.77 10.42 -15.81
N PRO A 55 45.99 11.13 -16.66
CA PRO A 55 45.00 10.48 -17.49
C PRO A 55 45.68 9.48 -18.44
N PRO A 56 45.05 8.32 -18.72
CA PRO A 56 45.61 7.31 -19.63
C PRO A 56 45.91 7.91 -21.01
N ALA A 57 46.95 7.43 -21.68
CA ALA A 57 47.37 7.93 -23.01
C ALA A 57 46.28 7.83 -24.09
N SER A 58 45.24 7.01 -23.88
CA SER A 58 44.07 6.87 -24.76
C SER A 58 42.93 7.84 -24.45
N TYR A 59 43.04 8.68 -23.41
CA TYR A 59 41.99 9.61 -23.01
C TYR A 59 41.95 10.83 -23.95
N VAL A 60 40.90 10.91 -24.76
CA VAL A 60 40.61 12.06 -25.62
C VAL A 60 39.40 12.79 -25.03
N PRO A 61 39.56 14.00 -24.47
CA PRO A 61 38.45 14.77 -23.94
C PRO A 61 37.41 15.07 -25.03
N ILE A 62 36.14 14.73 -24.78
CA ILE A 62 35.04 15.02 -25.69
C ILE A 62 34.81 16.54 -25.70
N ARG A 63 35.30 17.23 -26.74
CA ARG A 63 35.20 18.70 -26.89
C ARG A 63 33.87 19.18 -27.49
N THR A 64 32.91 18.28 -27.69
CA THR A 64 31.60 18.67 -28.20
C THR A 64 30.80 19.31 -27.06
N PRO A 65 30.24 20.54 -27.26
CA PRO A 65 29.38 21.15 -26.27
C PRO A 65 28.22 20.20 -25.98
N ALA A 66 27.89 19.97 -24.70
CA ALA A 66 26.86 19.02 -24.25
C ALA A 66 25.50 19.20 -24.98
N ARG A 67 25.25 20.41 -25.52
CA ARG A 67 24.13 20.75 -26.39
C ARG A 67 23.99 19.88 -27.66
N LYS A 68 25.07 19.29 -28.18
CA LYS A 68 25.04 18.44 -29.39
C LYS A 68 24.77 16.96 -29.11
N LEU A 69 24.87 16.50 -27.86
CA LEU A 69 24.59 15.10 -27.49
C LEU A 69 23.10 14.86 -27.15
N LEU A 70 22.36 15.91 -26.79
CA LEU A 70 20.92 15.84 -26.49
C LEU A 70 20.02 16.15 -27.70
N ALA A 71 20.59 16.55 -28.84
CA ALA A 71 19.83 16.75 -30.05
C ALA A 71 19.69 15.40 -30.78
N THR A 72 18.50 14.79 -30.71
CA THR A 72 18.13 13.71 -31.64
C THR A 72 18.29 14.25 -33.07
N PRO A 73 19.15 13.66 -33.92
CA PRO A 73 19.33 14.14 -35.28
C PRO A 73 18.05 13.89 -36.06
N THR A 74 17.27 14.94 -36.31
CA THR A 74 16.15 14.93 -37.27
C THR A 74 16.71 14.60 -38.65
N PRO A 75 16.35 13.46 -39.27
CA PRO A 75 16.90 13.09 -40.57
C PRO A 75 16.22 13.93 -41.66
N MET A 76 16.94 14.94 -42.17
CA MET A 76 16.58 15.55 -43.45
C MET A 76 17.19 14.74 -44.60
N GLY A 77 16.35 13.87 -45.17
CA GLY A 77 16.44 13.41 -46.57
C GLY A 77 17.44 12.29 -46.87
N THR A 78 16.94 11.08 -47.11
CA THR A 78 17.46 10.06 -48.04
C THR A 78 16.40 8.95 -48.26
N PRO A 79 16.48 8.19 -49.37
CA PRO A 79 15.31 7.75 -50.13
C PRO A 79 14.58 6.51 -49.58
N LEU A 80 13.27 6.48 -49.90
CA LEU A 80 12.26 5.44 -49.65
C LEU A 80 12.80 4.02 -49.44
N TYR A 81 12.72 3.53 -48.19
CA TYR A 81 12.71 2.11 -47.87
C TYR A 81 11.27 1.72 -47.50
N SER A 82 10.69 0.77 -48.24
CA SER A 82 9.32 0.27 -47.99
C SER A 82 9.39 -0.87 -46.99
N ILE A 83 8.76 -0.69 -45.83
CA ILE A 83 8.65 -1.71 -44.78
C ILE A 83 7.64 -2.77 -45.25
N PRO A 84 7.99 -4.07 -45.31
CA PRO A 84 7.02 -5.14 -45.56
C PRO A 84 6.02 -5.22 -44.40
N ASP A 85 4.74 -5.42 -44.71
CA ASP A 85 3.68 -5.62 -43.72
C ASP A 85 3.97 -6.83 -42.82
N GLU A 86 4.57 -6.59 -41.66
CA GLU A 86 4.62 -7.55 -40.55
C GLU A 86 3.86 -6.98 -39.34
N ASN A 87 2.69 -7.58 -39.10
CA ASN A 87 2.00 -7.74 -37.82
C ASN A 87 1.98 -6.53 -36.85
N ARG A 88 0.93 -5.70 -36.97
CA ARG A 88 0.54 -4.63 -36.04
C ARG A 88 0.13 -5.17 -34.65
N GLY A 89 1.09 -5.66 -33.86
CA GLY A 89 0.86 -6.13 -32.49
C GLY A 89 1.77 -5.54 -31.43
N GLN A 90 2.83 -4.81 -31.79
CA GLN A 90 3.77 -4.24 -30.82
C GLN A 90 4.17 -2.82 -31.23
N GLN A 91 3.42 -1.83 -30.76
CA GLN A 91 3.87 -0.43 -30.72
C GLN A 91 4.46 -0.17 -29.33
N PHE A 92 5.78 -0.28 -29.22
CA PHE A 92 6.53 0.46 -28.21
C PHE A 92 6.92 1.81 -28.83
N ASP A 93 6.79 2.88 -28.03
CA ASP A 93 7.41 4.21 -28.22
C ASP A 93 6.61 5.36 -28.85
N LEU A 94 5.29 5.43 -28.59
CA LEU A 94 4.57 6.70 -28.49
C LEU A 94 3.56 6.56 -27.35
N GLY A 95 3.53 7.52 -26.42
CA GLY A 95 2.54 7.55 -25.35
C GLY A 95 1.14 7.52 -25.94
N GLN A 96 0.52 6.34 -25.98
CA GLN A 96 -0.90 6.21 -26.29
C GLN A 96 -1.63 7.05 -25.25
N GLU A 97 -2.39 8.05 -25.71
CA GLU A 97 -3.51 8.51 -24.91
C GLU A 97 -4.32 7.25 -24.55
N PRO A 98 -4.46 6.92 -23.25
CA PRO A 98 -5.12 5.69 -22.87
C PRO A 98 -6.54 5.69 -23.45
N PRO A 99 -6.95 4.59 -24.10
CA PRO A 99 -8.27 4.54 -24.72
C PRO A 99 -9.36 4.81 -23.67
N ALA A 100 -10.37 5.59 -24.06
CA ALA A 100 -11.61 5.77 -23.33
C ALA A 100 -11.51 6.33 -21.89
N GLY A 101 -10.65 7.31 -21.63
CA GLY A 101 -10.64 8.05 -20.35
C GLY A 101 -10.22 7.20 -19.14
N LEU A 102 -9.45 6.13 -19.40
CA LEU A 102 -8.74 5.36 -18.40
C LEU A 102 -7.43 6.08 -18.03
N PRO A 103 -6.97 6.00 -16.76
CA PRO A 103 -5.64 6.49 -16.41
C PRO A 103 -4.53 5.67 -17.08
N PHE A 104 -3.32 6.23 -17.10
CA PHE A 104 -2.11 5.50 -17.49
C PHE A 104 -1.94 4.24 -16.63
N MET A 105 -1.66 3.10 -17.25
CA MET A 105 -1.38 1.83 -16.57
C MET A 105 0.13 1.61 -16.47
N LYS A 106 0.62 1.30 -15.27
CA LYS A 106 2.01 0.86 -15.09
C LYS A 106 2.18 -0.57 -15.62
N PRO A 107 3.39 -1.04 -15.94
CA PRO A 107 3.62 -2.43 -16.38
C PRO A 107 3.03 -3.49 -15.44
N GLU A 108 3.07 -3.24 -14.13
CA GLU A 108 2.53 -4.12 -13.09
C GLU A 108 0.99 -4.17 -13.06
N ASP A 109 0.33 -3.13 -13.58
CA ASP A 109 -1.13 -3.03 -13.63
C ASP A 109 -1.74 -3.94 -14.70
N TYR A 110 -0.99 -4.27 -15.75
CA TYR A 110 -1.48 -5.11 -16.84
C TYR A 110 -1.93 -6.49 -16.36
N GLN A 111 -1.31 -7.04 -15.31
CA GLN A 111 -1.72 -8.32 -14.73
C GLN A 111 -3.15 -8.28 -14.16
N TYR A 112 -3.59 -7.12 -13.65
CA TYR A 112 -4.86 -6.98 -12.93
C TYR A 112 -5.92 -6.28 -13.76
N PHE A 113 -5.50 -5.39 -14.65
CA PHE A 113 -6.34 -4.51 -15.46
C PHE A 113 -6.22 -4.75 -16.95
N GLY A 114 -5.41 -5.70 -17.42
CA GLY A 114 -5.19 -5.98 -18.84
C GLY A 114 -6.48 -6.32 -19.60
N ALA A 115 -7.46 -6.93 -18.94
CA ALA A 115 -8.79 -7.18 -19.50
C ALA A 115 -9.52 -5.89 -19.94
N LEU A 116 -9.13 -4.72 -19.42
CA LEU A 116 -9.70 -3.43 -19.83
C LEU A 116 -9.21 -2.95 -21.19
N LEU A 117 -8.10 -3.50 -21.70
CA LEU A 117 -7.46 -3.08 -22.96
C LEU A 117 -8.08 -3.75 -24.19
N ASN A 118 -8.77 -4.88 -24.01
CA ASN A 118 -9.48 -5.53 -25.10
C ASN A 118 -10.71 -4.68 -25.45
N GLU A 119 -10.79 -4.15 -26.68
CA GLU A 119 -11.97 -3.48 -27.22
C GLU A 119 -13.07 -4.49 -27.59
N GLU A 120 -13.41 -5.39 -26.69
CA GLU A 120 -14.58 -6.25 -26.83
C GLU A 120 -15.84 -5.41 -26.55
N ASP A 121 -16.83 -5.52 -27.43
CA ASP A 121 -18.09 -4.78 -27.32
C ASP A 121 -18.76 -5.10 -25.97
N GLU A 122 -18.92 -4.07 -25.13
CA GLU A 122 -19.50 -4.21 -23.80
C GLU A 122 -20.92 -4.80 -23.86
N GLU A 123 -21.60 -4.69 -25.01
CA GLU A 123 -22.95 -5.19 -25.25
C GLU A 123 -23.03 -6.72 -25.44
N GLU A 124 -21.94 -7.38 -25.85
CA GLU A 124 -21.90 -8.84 -26.01
C GLU A 124 -21.53 -9.56 -24.72
N LEU A 125 -21.00 -8.84 -23.73
CA LEU A 125 -20.58 -9.41 -22.45
C LEU A 125 -21.78 -9.76 -21.56
N SER A 126 -21.60 -10.80 -20.74
CA SER A 126 -22.60 -11.14 -19.73
C SER A 126 -22.76 -10.00 -18.71
N PRO A 127 -23.93 -9.86 -18.07
CA PRO A 127 -24.16 -8.81 -17.07
C PRO A 127 -23.21 -8.90 -15.85
N GLU A 128 -22.66 -10.08 -15.56
CA GLU A 128 -21.67 -10.27 -14.50
C GLU A 128 -20.28 -9.78 -14.92
N GLU A 129 -19.85 -10.08 -16.15
CA GLU A 129 -18.58 -9.58 -16.70
C GLU A 129 -18.59 -8.06 -16.86
N GLN A 130 -19.72 -7.47 -17.27
CA GLN A 130 -19.90 -6.02 -17.32
C GLN A 130 -19.71 -5.39 -15.93
N LYS A 131 -20.25 -6.01 -14.87
CA LYS A 131 -20.06 -5.54 -13.49
C LYS A 131 -18.61 -5.62 -13.07
N GLU A 132 -17.94 -6.75 -13.33
CA GLU A 132 -16.52 -6.91 -13.00
C GLU A 132 -15.64 -5.90 -13.74
N ARG A 133 -15.88 -5.71 -15.04
CA ARG A 133 -15.19 -4.73 -15.87
C ARG A 133 -15.38 -3.31 -15.33
N LYS A 134 -16.60 -2.97 -14.91
CA LYS A 134 -16.90 -1.66 -14.29
C LYS A 134 -16.18 -1.47 -12.96
N ILE A 135 -16.12 -2.49 -12.10
CA ILE A 135 -15.35 -2.45 -10.85
C ILE A 135 -13.87 -2.23 -11.16
N MET A 136 -13.30 -2.97 -12.11
CA MET A 136 -11.90 -2.83 -12.52
C MET A 136 -11.60 -1.40 -13.03
N LYS A 137 -12.45 -0.83 -13.87
CA LYS A 137 -12.31 0.57 -14.34
C LYS A 137 -12.30 1.57 -13.19
N LEU A 138 -13.16 1.36 -12.19
CA LEU A 138 -13.24 2.25 -11.02
C LEU A 138 -12.02 2.09 -10.11
N LEU A 139 -11.56 0.86 -9.87
CA LEU A 139 -10.36 0.59 -9.06
C LEU A 139 -9.10 1.19 -9.70
N LEU A 140 -8.95 1.08 -11.02
CA LEU A 140 -7.85 1.72 -11.73
C LEU A 140 -7.91 3.25 -11.59
N LYS A 141 -9.10 3.86 -11.69
CA LYS A 141 -9.28 5.30 -11.45
C LYS A 141 -8.96 5.72 -10.02
N VAL A 142 -9.18 4.85 -9.03
CA VAL A 142 -8.77 5.09 -7.65
C VAL A 142 -7.24 4.98 -7.50
N LYS A 143 -6.61 3.98 -8.10
CA LYS A 143 -5.15 3.76 -8.02
C LYS A 143 -4.38 4.85 -8.78
N ASN A 144 -4.60 4.96 -10.09
CA ASN A 144 -3.75 5.73 -11.00
C ASN A 144 -4.37 7.07 -11.46
N GLY A 145 -5.64 7.33 -11.13
CA GLY A 145 -6.33 8.54 -11.58
C GLY A 145 -5.91 9.83 -10.88
N THR A 146 -6.28 10.97 -11.46
CA THR A 146 -6.15 12.30 -10.84
C THR A 146 -7.04 12.44 -9.60
N PRO A 147 -6.79 13.37 -8.66
CA PRO A 147 -7.61 13.52 -7.46
C PRO A 147 -9.13 13.65 -7.71
N PRO A 148 -9.61 14.37 -8.74
CA PRO A 148 -11.04 14.39 -9.10
C PRO A 148 -11.57 13.03 -9.57
N GLN A 149 -10.79 12.30 -10.38
CA GLN A 149 -11.14 10.95 -10.83
C GLN A 149 -11.22 9.97 -9.65
N ARG A 150 -10.24 10.00 -8.74
CA ARG A 150 -10.23 9.17 -7.52
C ARG A 150 -11.47 9.42 -6.66
N LYS A 151 -11.79 10.68 -6.40
CA LYS A 151 -12.95 11.08 -5.60
C LYS A 151 -14.27 10.57 -6.21
N THR A 152 -14.41 10.73 -7.53
CA THR A 152 -15.61 10.29 -8.25
C THR A 152 -15.73 8.77 -8.27
N ALA A 153 -14.63 8.07 -8.57
CA ALA A 153 -14.60 6.61 -8.62
C ALA A 153 -14.85 5.98 -7.24
N LEU A 154 -14.23 6.51 -6.19
CA LEU A 154 -14.44 6.06 -4.81
C LEU A 154 -15.91 6.24 -4.39
N ARG A 155 -16.53 7.36 -4.74
CA ARG A 155 -17.95 7.59 -4.49
C ARG A 155 -18.82 6.57 -5.23
N GLN A 156 -18.56 6.32 -6.51
CA GLN A 156 -19.33 5.34 -7.30
C GLN A 156 -19.19 3.92 -6.75
N LEU A 157 -17.99 3.49 -6.36
CA LEU A 157 -17.77 2.19 -5.71
C LEU A 157 -18.57 2.06 -4.42
N THR A 158 -18.64 3.16 -3.63
CA THR A 158 -19.35 3.18 -2.35
C THR A 158 -20.87 3.16 -2.56
N ASP A 159 -21.40 4.06 -3.40
CA ASP A 159 -22.84 4.23 -3.61
C ASP A 159 -23.45 2.99 -4.27
N LYS A 160 -22.70 2.30 -5.13
CA LYS A 160 -23.12 1.09 -5.85
C LYS A 160 -22.59 -0.22 -5.27
N ALA A 161 -21.98 -0.21 -4.08
CA ALA A 161 -21.35 -1.40 -3.49
C ALA A 161 -22.32 -2.60 -3.40
N ARG A 162 -23.57 -2.36 -3.01
CA ARG A 162 -24.61 -3.40 -2.92
C ARG A 162 -25.05 -3.94 -4.28
N GLU A 163 -25.06 -3.11 -5.32
CA GLU A 163 -25.41 -3.49 -6.70
C GLU A 163 -24.32 -4.35 -7.35
N PHE A 164 -23.05 -4.03 -7.06
CA PHE A 164 -21.89 -4.80 -7.47
C PHE A 164 -21.80 -6.15 -6.78
N GLY A 165 -22.14 -6.20 -5.48
CA GLY A 165 -22.04 -7.40 -4.66
C GLY A 165 -20.65 -7.62 -4.06
N ALA A 166 -20.63 -8.28 -2.90
CA ALA A 166 -19.41 -8.50 -2.11
C ALA A 166 -18.36 -9.34 -2.85
N GLY A 167 -18.77 -10.43 -3.52
CA GLY A 167 -17.87 -11.34 -4.23
C GLY A 167 -17.02 -10.65 -5.29
N PRO A 168 -17.63 -10.04 -6.33
CA PRO A 168 -16.90 -9.33 -7.38
C PRO A 168 -15.98 -8.22 -6.83
N LEU A 169 -16.44 -7.46 -5.84
CA LEU A 169 -15.64 -6.42 -5.20
C LEU A 169 -14.38 -7.01 -4.54
N PHE A 170 -14.53 -7.97 -3.63
CA PHE A 170 -13.38 -8.55 -2.92
C PHE A 170 -12.47 -9.36 -3.83
N ASN A 171 -13.00 -10.03 -4.86
CA ASN A 171 -12.20 -10.75 -5.84
C ASN A 171 -11.25 -9.84 -6.63
N ARG A 172 -11.64 -8.58 -6.88
CA ARG A 172 -10.81 -7.60 -7.61
C ARG A 172 -9.98 -6.72 -6.69
N ILE A 173 -10.45 -6.40 -5.48
CA ILE A 173 -9.73 -5.52 -4.55
C ILE A 173 -8.60 -6.26 -3.82
N LEU A 174 -8.86 -7.46 -3.28
CA LEU A 174 -7.91 -8.17 -2.42
C LEU A 174 -6.57 -8.49 -3.11
N PRO A 175 -6.54 -8.95 -4.38
CA PRO A 175 -5.27 -9.20 -5.06
C PRO A 175 -4.41 -7.95 -5.24
N LEU A 176 -5.01 -6.77 -5.37
CA LEU A 176 -4.28 -5.51 -5.51
C LEU A 176 -3.51 -5.15 -4.23
N LEU A 177 -4.05 -5.49 -3.06
CA LEU A 177 -3.36 -5.28 -1.77
C LEU A 177 -2.17 -6.23 -1.55
N MET A 178 -2.13 -7.34 -2.28
CA MET A 178 -1.03 -8.30 -2.21
C MET A 178 0.13 -7.96 -3.15
N GLN A 179 0.01 -6.87 -3.93
CA GLN A 179 1.06 -6.43 -4.84
C GLN A 179 2.30 -5.97 -4.03
N PRO A 180 3.48 -6.58 -4.21
CA PRO A 180 4.68 -6.20 -3.49
C PRO A 180 5.21 -4.83 -3.92
N THR A 181 4.86 -4.37 -5.12
CA THR A 181 5.26 -3.08 -5.70
C THR A 181 4.27 -1.95 -5.41
N LEU A 182 3.25 -2.21 -4.58
CA LEU A 182 2.22 -1.22 -4.25
C LEU A 182 2.80 -0.09 -3.40
N GLU A 183 2.75 1.14 -3.93
CA GLU A 183 3.19 2.33 -3.20
C GLU A 183 2.29 2.61 -1.99
N ASP A 184 2.84 3.19 -0.92
CA ASP A 184 2.11 3.50 0.31
C ASP A 184 0.85 4.34 0.04
N GLN A 185 0.95 5.30 -0.88
CA GLN A 185 -0.20 6.12 -1.28
C GLN A 185 -1.30 5.29 -1.97
N GLU A 186 -0.91 4.34 -2.83
CA GLU A 186 -1.85 3.47 -3.55
C GLU A 186 -2.53 2.50 -2.58
N ARG A 187 -1.76 1.92 -1.65
CA ARG A 187 -2.25 1.07 -0.56
C ARG A 187 -3.30 1.80 0.27
N HIS A 188 -2.98 3.02 0.70
CA HIS A 188 -3.90 3.85 1.47
C HIS A 188 -5.22 4.14 0.75
N LEU A 189 -5.18 4.31 -0.58
CA LEU A 189 -6.37 4.52 -1.39
C LEU A 189 -7.22 3.23 -1.49
N LEU A 190 -6.59 2.07 -1.64
CA LEU A 190 -7.28 0.78 -1.67
C LEU A 190 -7.90 0.43 -0.31
N VAL A 191 -7.21 0.71 0.79
CA VAL A 191 -7.73 0.57 2.16
C VAL A 191 -9.00 1.40 2.34
N LYS A 192 -8.98 2.68 1.92
CA LYS A 192 -10.17 3.54 1.90
C LYS A 192 -11.33 2.99 1.06
N VAL A 193 -11.04 2.29 -0.04
CA VAL A 193 -12.09 1.61 -0.83
C VAL A 193 -12.69 0.48 -0.01
N ILE A 194 -11.86 -0.39 0.58
CA ILE A 194 -12.31 -1.52 1.39
C ILE A 194 -13.18 -1.05 2.54
N ASP A 195 -12.74 -0.06 3.31
CA ASP A 195 -13.50 0.43 4.47
C ASP A 195 -14.89 0.91 4.08
N ARG A 196 -14.99 1.68 3.00
CA ARG A 196 -16.28 2.18 2.50
C ARG A 196 -17.17 1.07 1.96
N VAL A 197 -16.58 0.09 1.30
CA VAL A 197 -17.29 -1.09 0.77
C VAL A 197 -17.79 -1.96 1.92
N LEU A 198 -16.96 -2.27 2.92
CA LEU A 198 -17.34 -3.02 4.12
C LEU A 198 -18.52 -2.36 4.83
N TYR A 199 -18.43 -1.04 5.04
CA TYR A 199 -19.51 -0.28 5.67
C TYR A 199 -20.83 -0.36 4.91
N LYS A 200 -20.79 -0.34 3.57
CA LYS A 200 -22.01 -0.39 2.75
C LYS A 200 -22.60 -1.78 2.60
N LEU A 201 -21.76 -2.81 2.56
CA LEU A 201 -22.17 -4.21 2.41
C LEU A 201 -22.75 -4.79 3.70
N ASP A 202 -22.33 -4.30 4.86
CA ASP A 202 -22.85 -4.72 6.17
C ASP A 202 -22.81 -6.26 6.32
N GLU A 203 -23.92 -6.94 6.60
CA GLU A 203 -23.94 -8.40 6.80
C GLU A 203 -23.52 -9.21 5.56
N LEU A 204 -23.54 -8.63 4.35
CA LEU A 204 -23.17 -9.32 3.11
C LEU A 204 -21.68 -9.72 3.08
N VAL A 205 -20.86 -9.19 3.98
CA VAL A 205 -19.43 -9.52 4.08
C VAL A 205 -19.18 -10.86 4.77
N ARG A 206 -20.15 -11.40 5.53
CA ARG A 206 -19.97 -12.59 6.38
C ARG A 206 -19.37 -13.82 5.65
N PRO A 207 -19.81 -14.18 4.43
CA PRO A 207 -19.21 -15.32 3.71
C PRO A 207 -17.75 -15.10 3.28
N TYR A 208 -17.29 -13.84 3.27
CA TYR A 208 -15.97 -13.45 2.78
C TYR A 208 -14.98 -13.13 3.90
N VAL A 209 -15.41 -13.18 5.18
CA VAL A 209 -14.58 -12.80 6.34
C VAL A 209 -13.25 -13.55 6.36
N HIS A 210 -13.27 -14.87 6.22
CA HIS A 210 -12.04 -15.67 6.21
C HIS A 210 -11.11 -15.28 5.06
N LYS A 211 -11.67 -15.09 3.85
CA LYS A 211 -10.89 -14.66 2.67
C LYS A 211 -10.24 -13.29 2.86
N ILE A 212 -10.95 -12.36 3.50
CA ILE A 212 -10.42 -11.03 3.81
C ILE A 212 -9.31 -11.15 4.87
N LEU A 213 -9.54 -11.91 5.95
CA LEU A 213 -8.57 -12.08 7.03
C LEU A 213 -7.25 -12.66 6.52
N VAL A 214 -7.27 -13.70 5.69
CA VAL A 214 -6.03 -14.31 5.13
C VAL A 214 -5.17 -13.29 4.37
N VAL A 215 -5.78 -12.30 3.73
CA VAL A 215 -5.07 -11.25 2.98
C VAL A 215 -4.59 -10.12 3.88
N ILE A 216 -5.36 -9.78 4.93
CA ILE A 216 -5.10 -8.59 5.77
C ILE A 216 -4.27 -8.91 7.01
N GLU A 217 -4.37 -10.13 7.56
CA GLU A 217 -3.62 -10.55 8.74
C GLU A 217 -2.09 -10.38 8.62
N PRO A 218 -1.44 -10.69 7.48
CA PRO A 218 0.00 -10.46 7.30
C PRO A 218 0.40 -8.98 7.48
N LEU A 219 -0.48 -8.04 7.14
CA LEU A 219 -0.21 -6.60 7.31
C LEU A 219 -0.03 -6.22 8.79
N LEU A 220 -0.56 -7.00 9.74
CA LEU A 220 -0.43 -6.71 11.18
C LEU A 220 0.99 -6.90 11.71
N ILE A 221 1.85 -7.59 10.97
CA ILE A 221 3.25 -7.85 11.30
C ILE A 221 4.23 -7.24 10.31
N ASP A 222 3.73 -6.43 9.37
CA ASP A 222 4.55 -5.71 8.40
C ASP A 222 5.59 -4.82 9.12
N GLU A 223 6.74 -4.59 8.52
CA GLU A 223 7.77 -3.71 9.07
C GLU A 223 7.32 -2.24 9.05
N ASP A 224 6.56 -1.87 8.02
CA ASP A 224 5.98 -0.54 7.91
C ASP A 224 4.87 -0.32 8.94
N TYR A 225 5.02 0.75 9.73
CA TYR A 225 4.04 1.17 10.69
C TYR A 225 2.69 1.50 10.05
N TYR A 226 2.67 2.16 8.89
CA TYR A 226 1.44 2.56 8.24
C TYR A 226 0.66 1.36 7.70
N ALA A 227 1.34 0.41 7.04
CA ALA A 227 0.74 -0.88 6.66
C ALA A 227 0.09 -1.59 7.86
N ARG A 228 0.76 -1.61 9.03
CA ARG A 228 0.16 -2.19 10.25
C ARG A 228 -1.09 -1.43 10.71
N VAL A 229 -1.10 -0.10 10.64
CA VAL A 229 -2.28 0.72 10.99
C VAL A 229 -3.44 0.40 10.06
N GLU A 230 -3.18 0.33 8.76
CA GLU A 230 -4.19 0.05 7.73
C GLU A 230 -4.79 -1.34 7.88
N GLY A 231 -3.97 -2.36 8.16
CA GLY A 231 -4.46 -3.71 8.47
C GLY A 231 -5.38 -3.73 9.70
N ARG A 232 -5.04 -2.95 10.74
CA ARG A 232 -5.90 -2.81 11.93
C ARG A 232 -7.22 -2.12 11.61
N GLU A 233 -7.21 -1.09 10.78
CA GLU A 233 -8.43 -0.37 10.38
C GLU A 233 -9.39 -1.29 9.63
N ILE A 234 -8.89 -2.04 8.65
CA ILE A 234 -9.70 -3.00 7.88
C ILE A 234 -10.29 -4.07 8.79
N ILE A 235 -9.49 -4.70 9.67
CA ILE A 235 -10.01 -5.74 10.58
C ILE A 235 -11.02 -5.16 11.58
N SER A 236 -10.82 -3.92 12.05
CA SER A 236 -11.76 -3.24 12.94
C SER A 236 -13.11 -3.02 12.26
N ASN A 237 -13.11 -2.53 11.02
CA ASN A 237 -14.34 -2.30 10.25
C ASN A 237 -15.01 -3.61 9.83
N LEU A 238 -14.22 -4.62 9.44
CA LEU A 238 -14.72 -5.97 9.17
C LEU A 238 -15.39 -6.57 10.41
N SER A 239 -14.81 -6.40 11.60
CA SER A 239 -15.37 -6.90 12.86
C SER A 239 -16.73 -6.28 13.16
N LYS A 240 -16.89 -4.97 12.92
CA LYS A 240 -18.15 -4.25 13.12
C LYS A 240 -19.24 -4.69 12.14
N ALA A 241 -18.89 -4.97 10.88
CA ALA A 241 -19.83 -5.44 9.86
C ALA A 241 -20.19 -6.93 10.00
N ALA A 242 -19.20 -7.79 10.28
CA ALA A 242 -19.40 -9.23 10.36
C ALA A 242 -20.00 -9.69 11.70
N GLY A 243 -19.66 -8.99 12.79
CA GLY A 243 -20.03 -9.33 14.16
C GLY A 243 -19.11 -10.38 14.80
N LEU A 244 -19.09 -10.39 16.14
CA LEU A 244 -18.15 -11.19 16.94
C LEU A 244 -18.22 -12.69 16.64
N ALA A 245 -19.43 -13.26 16.54
CA ALA A 245 -19.63 -14.69 16.33
C ALA A 245 -18.99 -15.15 15.00
N THR A 246 -19.17 -14.37 13.94
CA THR A 246 -18.57 -14.63 12.62
C THR A 246 -17.05 -14.52 12.66
N MET A 247 -16.51 -13.50 13.34
CA MET A 247 -15.07 -13.33 13.50
C MET A 247 -14.44 -14.51 14.27
N ILE A 248 -15.06 -14.92 15.37
CA ILE A 248 -14.62 -16.10 16.15
C ILE A 248 -14.67 -17.34 15.27
N ALA A 249 -15.79 -17.59 14.56
CA ALA A 249 -15.93 -18.77 13.73
C ALA A 249 -14.87 -18.84 12.61
N ALA A 250 -14.55 -17.71 11.99
CA ALA A 250 -13.58 -17.62 10.91
C ALA A 250 -12.12 -17.87 11.34
N MET A 251 -11.73 -17.39 12.53
CA MET A 251 -10.37 -17.52 13.06
C MET A 251 -10.17 -18.71 14.02
N ARG A 252 -11.26 -19.37 14.45
CA ARG A 252 -11.18 -20.49 15.40
C ARG A 252 -10.22 -21.61 14.96
N PRO A 253 -10.21 -22.05 13.69
CA PRO A 253 -9.30 -23.10 13.22
C PRO A 253 -7.82 -22.71 13.30
N ASP A 254 -7.53 -21.41 13.32
CA ASP A 254 -6.15 -20.89 13.30
C ASP A 254 -5.53 -20.78 14.69
N ILE A 255 -6.35 -20.86 15.76
CA ILE A 255 -5.92 -20.74 17.16
C ILE A 255 -4.98 -21.88 17.58
N ASP A 256 -5.25 -23.11 17.15
CA ASP A 256 -4.46 -24.30 17.43
C ASP A 256 -3.76 -24.87 16.20
N ASN A 257 -3.64 -24.06 15.13
CA ASN A 257 -2.84 -24.38 13.95
C ASN A 257 -1.42 -24.76 14.35
N ILE A 258 -0.79 -25.72 13.66
CA ILE A 258 0.57 -26.17 13.98
C ILE A 258 1.59 -25.06 13.67
N ASP A 259 1.32 -24.24 12.67
CA ASP A 259 2.18 -23.12 12.27
C ASP A 259 2.12 -21.98 13.30
N GLU A 260 3.27 -21.59 13.81
CA GLU A 260 3.40 -20.49 14.76
C GLU A 260 3.16 -19.13 14.11
N TYR A 261 3.48 -18.98 12.82
CA TYR A 261 3.23 -17.77 12.06
C TYR A 261 1.73 -17.44 12.03
N VAL A 262 0.91 -18.42 11.64
CA VAL A 262 -0.55 -18.30 11.61
C VAL A 262 -1.10 -17.96 12.99
N ARG A 263 -0.71 -18.71 14.04
CA ARG A 263 -1.15 -18.40 15.41
C ARG A 263 -0.77 -16.98 15.86
N ASN A 264 0.39 -16.47 15.43
CA ASN A 264 0.86 -15.13 15.78
C ASN A 264 0.05 -14.02 15.10
N THR A 265 -0.23 -14.15 13.80
CA THR A 265 -1.07 -13.18 13.08
C THR A 265 -2.51 -13.21 13.60
N THR A 266 -3.06 -14.40 13.84
CA THR A 266 -4.40 -14.56 14.41
C THR A 266 -4.51 -13.95 15.82
N ALA A 267 -3.48 -14.09 16.66
CA ALA A 267 -3.48 -13.47 17.98
C ALA A 267 -3.53 -11.93 17.91
N ARG A 268 -2.81 -11.34 16.95
CA ARG A 268 -2.87 -9.90 16.68
C ARG A 268 -4.24 -9.50 16.12
N ALA A 269 -4.80 -10.28 15.20
CA ALA A 269 -6.13 -10.03 14.64
C ALA A 269 -7.20 -10.00 15.75
N PHE A 270 -7.21 -10.97 16.67
CA PHE A 270 -8.13 -10.96 17.81
C PHE A 270 -7.96 -9.76 18.74
N SER A 271 -6.74 -9.22 18.92
CA SER A 271 -6.56 -7.99 19.68
C SER A 271 -7.24 -6.79 19.01
N VAL A 272 -7.21 -6.74 17.67
CA VAL A 272 -7.93 -5.73 16.89
C VAL A 272 -9.44 -5.92 17.02
N VAL A 273 -9.94 -7.16 16.95
CA VAL A 273 -11.36 -7.46 17.19
C VAL A 273 -11.80 -7.00 18.58
N ALA A 274 -10.99 -7.26 19.61
CA ALA A 274 -11.25 -6.79 20.98
C ALA A 274 -11.29 -5.26 21.07
N SER A 275 -10.41 -4.55 20.34
CA SER A 275 -10.44 -3.09 20.28
C SER A 275 -11.69 -2.54 19.56
N ALA A 276 -12.23 -3.29 18.59
CA ALA A 276 -13.36 -2.87 17.76
C ALA A 276 -14.72 -3.14 18.42
N LEU A 277 -14.86 -4.30 19.08
CA LEU A 277 -16.12 -4.79 19.67
C LEU A 277 -16.14 -4.73 21.19
N GLY A 278 -15.03 -4.37 21.82
CA GLY A 278 -14.84 -4.31 23.27
C GLY A 278 -14.30 -5.60 23.87
N ILE A 279 -13.39 -5.47 24.84
CA ILE A 279 -12.83 -6.60 25.61
C ILE A 279 -13.93 -7.46 26.26
N PRO A 280 -14.99 -6.91 26.90
CA PRO A 280 -15.99 -7.71 27.60
C PRO A 280 -16.66 -8.77 26.72
N ALA A 281 -16.89 -8.45 25.44
CA ALA A 281 -17.54 -9.34 24.50
C ALA A 281 -16.66 -10.57 24.20
N LEU A 282 -15.33 -10.43 24.26
CA LEU A 282 -14.37 -11.49 23.96
C LEU A 282 -13.98 -12.33 25.19
N LEU A 283 -14.26 -11.88 26.42
CA LEU A 283 -13.87 -12.58 27.66
C LEU A 283 -14.33 -14.05 27.72
N PRO A 284 -15.58 -14.42 27.36
CA PRO A 284 -16.01 -15.81 27.39
C PRO A 284 -15.20 -16.71 26.45
N PHE A 285 -14.86 -16.18 25.27
CA PHE A 285 -14.02 -16.86 24.29
C PHE A 285 -12.59 -17.03 24.81
N LEU A 286 -11.98 -15.97 25.35
CA LEU A 286 -10.62 -16.02 25.92
C LEU A 286 -10.54 -17.04 27.05
N LYS A 287 -11.50 -17.03 27.98
CA LYS A 287 -11.56 -18.01 29.08
C LYS A 287 -11.58 -19.44 28.55
N ALA A 288 -12.40 -19.73 27.54
CA ALA A 288 -12.48 -21.06 26.94
C ALA A 288 -11.19 -21.50 26.21
N VAL A 289 -10.51 -20.57 25.55
CA VAL A 289 -9.28 -20.86 24.79
C VAL A 289 -8.06 -21.00 25.71
N CYS A 290 -7.87 -20.07 26.66
CA CYS A 290 -6.78 -20.10 27.64
C CYS A 290 -6.82 -21.34 28.55
N GLN A 291 -8.02 -21.87 28.82
CA GLN A 291 -8.25 -23.07 29.64
C GLN A 291 -8.53 -24.32 28.81
N SER A 292 -8.18 -24.32 27.51
CA SER A 292 -8.40 -25.47 26.63
C SER A 292 -7.62 -26.69 27.11
N LYS A 293 -8.34 -27.81 27.26
CA LYS A 293 -7.76 -29.12 27.58
C LYS A 293 -7.28 -29.88 26.32
N LYS A 294 -7.61 -29.40 25.13
CA LYS A 294 -7.36 -30.13 23.87
C LYS A 294 -5.95 -29.91 23.33
N SER A 295 -5.43 -28.70 23.43
CA SER A 295 -4.19 -28.29 22.78
C SER A 295 -3.48 -27.21 23.61
N TRP A 296 -2.19 -27.40 23.85
CA TRP A 296 -1.36 -26.37 24.46
C TRP A 296 -1.14 -25.18 23.51
N GLN A 297 -1.18 -25.41 22.19
CA GLN A 297 -1.14 -24.34 21.18
C GLN A 297 -2.34 -23.41 21.34
N ALA A 298 -3.54 -23.95 21.56
CA ALA A 298 -4.73 -23.15 21.86
C ALA A 298 -4.52 -22.29 23.11
N ARG A 299 -4.03 -22.88 24.20
CA ARG A 299 -3.76 -22.14 25.45
C ARG A 299 -2.73 -21.03 25.23
N HIS A 300 -1.62 -21.35 24.56
CA HIS A 300 -0.57 -20.40 24.22
C HIS A 300 -1.11 -19.24 23.37
N THR A 301 -1.86 -19.51 22.31
CA THR A 301 -2.44 -18.46 21.45
C THR A 301 -3.47 -17.63 22.22
N GLY A 302 -4.32 -18.25 23.04
CA GLY A 302 -5.28 -17.53 23.89
C GLY A 302 -4.60 -16.52 24.81
N ILE A 303 -3.52 -16.93 25.49
CA ILE A 303 -2.73 -16.06 26.36
C ILE A 303 -2.02 -14.98 25.54
N LYS A 304 -1.49 -15.33 24.35
CA LYS A 304 -0.90 -14.36 23.42
C LYS A 304 -1.92 -13.31 22.94
N ILE A 305 -3.20 -13.66 22.78
CA ILE A 305 -4.25 -12.67 22.48
C ILE A 305 -4.36 -11.66 23.63
N VAL A 306 -4.35 -12.11 24.88
CA VAL A 306 -4.37 -11.22 26.05
C VAL A 306 -3.14 -10.29 26.07
N GLN A 307 -1.95 -10.81 25.74
CA GLN A 307 -0.76 -9.99 25.56
C GLN A 307 -0.95 -8.89 24.50
N GLN A 308 -1.46 -9.27 23.32
CA GLN A 308 -1.67 -8.31 22.22
C GLN A 308 -2.77 -7.29 22.55
N ILE A 309 -3.80 -7.68 23.31
CA ILE A 309 -4.81 -6.77 23.87
C ILE A 309 -4.14 -5.73 24.77
N ALA A 310 -3.26 -6.16 25.68
CA ALA A 310 -2.52 -5.23 26.55
C ALA A 310 -1.69 -4.22 25.75
N ILE A 311 -0.94 -4.69 24.75
CA ILE A 311 -0.09 -3.85 23.91
C ILE A 311 -0.91 -2.87 23.06
N LEU A 312 -2.00 -3.34 22.44
CA LEU A 312 -2.78 -2.52 21.51
C LEU A 312 -3.70 -1.52 22.22
N ILE A 313 -4.33 -1.92 23.32
CA ILE A 313 -5.31 -1.09 24.05
C ILE A 313 -4.61 -0.18 25.07
N GLY A 314 -3.45 -0.58 25.59
CA GLY A 314 -2.70 0.19 26.58
C GLY A 314 -3.52 0.40 27.86
N CYS A 315 -3.47 1.61 28.43
CA CYS A 315 -4.13 1.93 29.71
C CYS A 315 -5.64 1.67 29.76
N ALA A 316 -6.32 1.57 28.61
CA ALA A 316 -7.74 1.26 28.56
C ALA A 316 -8.07 -0.21 28.92
N VAL A 317 -7.08 -1.07 29.19
CA VAL A 317 -7.32 -2.41 29.77
C VAL A 317 -7.74 -2.38 31.24
N LEU A 318 -7.50 -1.27 31.96
CA LEU A 318 -7.67 -1.17 33.41
C LEU A 318 -9.04 -1.65 33.93
N PRO A 319 -10.19 -1.29 33.32
CA PRO A 319 -11.51 -1.77 33.78
C PRO A 319 -11.72 -3.28 33.64
N HIS A 320 -10.88 -3.94 32.85
CA HIS A 320 -10.96 -5.37 32.52
C HIS A 320 -9.75 -6.16 33.04
N LEU A 321 -8.80 -5.48 33.70
CA LEU A 321 -7.51 -6.03 34.09
C LEU A 321 -7.65 -7.28 34.95
N ARG A 322 -8.45 -7.20 36.03
CA ARG A 322 -8.74 -8.34 36.90
C ARG A 322 -9.26 -9.55 36.14
N SER A 323 -10.23 -9.36 35.25
CA SER A 323 -10.78 -10.46 34.44
C SER A 323 -9.75 -11.04 33.48
N LEU A 324 -8.87 -10.22 32.92
CA LEU A 324 -7.79 -10.69 32.04
C LEU A 324 -6.73 -11.48 32.80
N VAL A 325 -6.33 -11.02 33.99
CA VAL A 325 -5.37 -11.73 34.86
C VAL A 325 -5.94 -13.07 35.33
N GLU A 326 -7.16 -13.09 35.86
CA GLU A 326 -7.86 -14.32 36.29
C GLU A 326 -8.02 -15.34 35.15
N ILE A 327 -8.09 -14.89 33.89
CA ILE A 327 -8.17 -15.78 32.72
C ILE A 327 -6.83 -16.45 32.41
N ILE A 328 -5.68 -15.82 32.69
CA ILE A 328 -4.37 -16.30 32.26
C ILE A 328 -3.48 -16.82 33.39
N GLU A 329 -3.78 -16.51 34.67
CA GLU A 329 -2.94 -16.83 35.83
C GLU A 329 -2.56 -18.32 35.92
N HIS A 330 -3.47 -19.22 35.57
CA HIS A 330 -3.24 -20.67 35.61
C HIS A 330 -2.14 -21.10 34.63
N GLY A 331 -1.86 -20.30 33.60
CA GLY A 331 -0.83 -20.55 32.60
C GLY A 331 0.59 -20.55 33.18
N LEU A 332 0.82 -19.92 34.34
CA LEU A 332 2.11 -19.98 35.05
C LEU A 332 2.44 -21.38 35.55
N ASN A 333 1.41 -22.20 35.81
CA ASN A 333 1.53 -23.58 36.29
C ASN A 333 1.34 -24.62 35.18
N ASP A 334 1.31 -24.20 33.90
CA ASP A 334 1.14 -25.12 32.77
C ASP A 334 2.33 -26.08 32.65
N GLU A 335 2.09 -27.32 32.25
CA GLU A 335 3.13 -28.33 32.01
C GLU A 335 4.09 -27.88 30.89
N ASN A 336 3.59 -27.17 29.89
CA ASN A 336 4.38 -26.71 28.75
C ASN A 336 5.11 -25.39 29.07
N GLN A 337 6.44 -25.40 28.94
CA GLN A 337 7.28 -24.23 29.19
C GLN A 337 6.91 -23.02 28.32
N LYS A 338 6.53 -23.22 27.04
CA LYS A 338 6.15 -22.12 26.16
C LYS A 338 4.91 -21.38 26.69
N VAL A 339 3.94 -22.12 27.26
CA VAL A 339 2.73 -21.54 27.87
C VAL A 339 3.10 -20.76 29.13
N ARG A 340 3.97 -21.29 29.99
CA ARG A 340 4.45 -20.56 31.18
C ARG A 340 5.16 -19.25 30.80
N THR A 341 6.06 -19.30 29.83
CA THR A 341 6.81 -18.13 29.37
C THR A 341 5.89 -17.06 28.80
N ILE A 342 4.95 -17.41 27.90
CA ILE A 342 4.03 -16.41 27.33
C ILE A 342 3.11 -15.82 28.40
N THR A 343 2.73 -16.59 29.42
CA THR A 343 1.92 -16.09 30.54
C THR A 343 2.66 -15.03 31.33
N ALA A 344 3.93 -15.27 31.69
CA ALA A 344 4.77 -14.28 32.37
C ALA A 344 4.93 -13.00 31.53
N LEU A 345 5.18 -13.13 30.22
CA LEU A 345 5.26 -12.00 29.30
C LEU A 345 3.94 -11.24 29.15
N SER A 346 2.80 -11.94 29.24
CA SER A 346 1.47 -11.33 29.16
C SER A 346 1.13 -10.55 30.43
N LEU A 347 1.48 -11.08 31.61
CA LEU A 347 1.34 -10.37 32.88
C LEU A 347 2.23 -9.13 32.91
N ALA A 348 3.47 -9.22 32.41
CA ALA A 348 4.36 -8.06 32.28
C ALA A 348 3.74 -6.98 31.36
N ALA A 349 3.21 -7.37 30.20
CA ALA A 349 2.55 -6.42 29.28
C ALA A 349 1.29 -5.78 29.90
N LEU A 350 0.48 -6.55 30.65
CA LEU A 350 -0.66 -6.02 31.38
C LEU A 350 -0.23 -5.04 32.48
N ALA A 351 0.86 -5.33 33.20
CA ALA A 351 1.38 -4.48 34.26
C ALA A 351 1.93 -3.16 33.69
N GLU A 352 2.65 -3.22 32.57
CA GLU A 352 3.13 -2.04 31.84
C GLU A 352 1.94 -1.19 31.34
N ALA A 353 0.92 -1.83 30.76
CA ALA A 353 -0.27 -1.15 30.26
C ALA A 353 -1.09 -0.49 31.39
N ALA A 354 -1.17 -1.12 32.58
CA ALA A 354 -1.95 -0.64 33.71
C ALA A 354 -1.24 0.42 34.58
N ALA A 355 0.08 0.54 34.46
CA ALA A 355 0.89 1.43 35.28
C ALA A 355 0.37 2.88 35.23
N PRO A 356 0.31 3.60 36.37
CA PRO A 356 0.74 3.19 37.72
C PRO A 356 -0.35 2.51 38.58
N TYR A 357 -1.49 2.13 38.01
CA TYR A 357 -2.64 1.59 38.74
C TYR A 357 -2.76 0.06 38.60
N GLY A 358 -3.73 -0.55 39.30
CA GLY A 358 -4.15 -1.93 39.03
C GLY A 358 -3.36 -3.03 39.73
N ILE A 359 -2.51 -2.70 40.72
CA ILE A 359 -1.73 -3.68 41.48
C ILE A 359 -2.60 -4.77 42.13
N GLU A 360 -3.81 -4.42 42.55
CA GLU A 360 -4.74 -5.36 43.22
C GLU A 360 -5.34 -6.43 42.29
N SER A 361 -5.08 -6.31 40.98
CA SER A 361 -5.49 -7.31 39.98
C SER A 361 -4.42 -8.38 39.72
N PHE A 362 -3.18 -8.19 40.17
CA PHE A 362 -2.06 -9.13 40.07
C PHE A 362 -1.79 -9.81 41.41
#